data_AF-A0A7C7L6F1-F1
#
_entry.id   AF-A0A7C7L6F1-F1
#
_cell.length_a   1.000
_cell.length_b   1.000
_cell.length_c   1.000
_cell.angle_alpha   90.00
_cell.angle_beta   90.00
_cell.angle_gamma   90.00
#
_symmetry.space_group_name_H-M   'P 1'
#
loop_
_entity.id
_entity.type
_entity.pdbx_description
1 polymer ?
#
loop_
_entity_poly.entity_id
_entity_poly.type
_entity_poly.pdbx_seq_one_letter_code
_entity_poly.pdbx_strand_id
1 'polypeptide(L)' 'MTILFSKKFWVASFMTIFLMALDYWAWDEVVSLSVKGLPAWIYYFVILQLILVLMIYTFSKYYWGNKEDK' A
#
# COMPACT_ATOMS: atom_id res chain seq x y z
N MET A 1 4.33 21.78 0.93
CA MET A 1 4.71 20.36 1.06
C MET A 1 5.31 20.08 2.44
N THR A 2 4.54 20.13 3.51
CA THR A 2 5.00 19.81 4.89
C THR A 2 4.52 18.43 5.36
N ILE A 3 3.48 17.88 4.73
CA ILE A 3 2.84 16.61 5.11
C ILE A 3 3.78 15.42 4.91
N LEU A 4 4.57 15.40 3.83
CA LEU A 4 5.54 14.32 3.54
C LEU A 4 6.69 14.24 4.57
N PHE A 5 6.86 15.25 5.42
CA PHE A 5 7.83 15.25 6.52
C PHE A 5 7.22 14.85 7.86
N SER A 6 5.92 14.59 7.91
CA SER A 6 5.23 14.20 9.14
C SER A 6 5.33 12.70 9.37
N LYS A 7 5.92 12.29 10.51
CA LYS A 7 5.91 10.87 10.93
C LYS A 7 4.48 10.32 11.02
N LYS A 8 3.54 11.12 11.54
CA LYS A 8 2.14 10.72 11.71
C LYS A 8 1.46 10.41 10.38
N PHE A 9 1.79 11.17 9.33
CA PHE A 9 1.26 10.93 7.98
C PHE A 9 1.67 9.54 7.49
N TRP A 10 2.97 9.23 7.50
CA TRP A 10 3.47 7.94 7.03
C TRP A 10 2.93 6.76 7.82
N VAL A 11 2.88 6.87 9.16
CA VAL A 11 2.28 5.83 10.02
C VAL A 11 0.81 5.61 9.63
N ALA A 12 0.02 6.68 9.49
CA ALA A 12 -1.38 6.55 9.11
C ALA A 12 -1.54 5.94 7.71
N SER A 13 -0.74 6.36 6.74
CA SER A 13 -0.81 5.84 5.37
C SER A 13 -0.45 4.35 5.31
N PHE A 14 0.65 3.92 5.95
CA PHE A 14 1.02 2.49 5.98
C PHE A 14 -0.01 1.66 6.75
N MET A 15 -0.56 2.19 7.85
CA MET A 15 -1.62 1.53 8.60
C MET A 15 -2.87 1.33 7.75
N THR A 16 -3.28 2.33 6.96
CA THR A 16 -4.43 2.22 6.06
C THR A 16 -4.22 1.14 5.01
N ILE A 17 -3.04 1.08 4.37
CA ILE A 17 -2.72 0.00 3.42
C ILE A 17 -2.77 -1.36 4.11
N PHE A 18 -2.19 -1.46 5.30
CA PHE A 18 -2.19 -2.71 6.06
C PHE A 18 -3.62 -3.17 6.38
N LEU A 19 -4.49 -2.27 6.85
CA LEU A 19 -5.89 -2.59 7.14
C LEU A 19 -6.65 -3.00 5.89
N MET A 20 -6.42 -2.33 4.76
CA MET A 20 -7.00 -2.70 3.46
C MET A 20 -6.51 -4.07 2.97
N ALA A 21 -5.30 -4.48 3.37
CA ALA A 21 -4.74 -5.78 3.03
C ALA A 21 -5.27 -6.93 3.91
N LEU A 22 -5.92 -6.65 5.05
CA LEU A 22 -6.37 -7.68 5.97
C LEU A 22 -7.41 -8.62 5.36
N ASP A 23 -8.24 -8.12 4.44
CA ASP A 23 -9.29 -8.91 3.78
C ASP A 23 -8.70 -10.12 3.02
N TYR A 24 -7.47 -9.98 2.51
CA TYR A 24 -6.73 -11.05 1.83
C TYR A 24 -6.26 -12.19 2.73
N TRP A 25 -6.37 -12.04 4.05
CA TRP A 25 -6.04 -13.12 4.98
C TRP A 25 -7.20 -14.10 5.17
N ALA A 26 -8.39 -13.78 4.65
CA ALA A 26 -9.50 -14.71 4.61
C ALA A 26 -9.29 -15.72 3.46
N TRP A 27 -9.02 -16.98 3.83
CA TRP A 27 -8.78 -18.06 2.86
C TRP A 27 -10.06 -18.70 2.30
N ASP A 28 -11.24 -18.24 2.73
CA ASP A 28 -12.55 -18.85 2.46
C ASP A 28 -13.38 -18.09 1.40
N GLU A 29 -12.74 -17.21 0.63
CA GLU A 29 -13.39 -16.37 -0.37
C GLU A 29 -13.90 -17.19 -1.57
N VAL A 30 -15.19 -17.03 -1.88
CA VAL A 30 -15.82 -17.65 -3.06
C VAL A 30 -15.20 -17.04 -4.31
N VAL A 31 -14.46 -17.86 -5.06
CA VAL A 31 -13.73 -17.41 -6.25
C VAL A 31 -14.71 -16.97 -7.34
N SER A 32 -14.95 -15.65 -7.42
CA SER A 32 -15.60 -15.03 -8.56
C SER A 32 -14.56 -14.71 -9.64
N LEU A 33 -14.66 -15.39 -10.77
CA LEU A 33 -13.79 -15.15 -11.93
C LEU A 33 -14.14 -13.79 -12.54
N SER A 34 -13.13 -12.93 -12.64
CA SER A 34 -13.21 -11.62 -13.28
C SER A 34 -12.61 -11.66 -14.68
N VAL A 35 -12.34 -10.49 -15.26
CA VAL A 35 -11.76 -10.30 -16.60
C VAL A 35 -10.52 -11.19 -16.76
N LYS A 36 -10.33 -11.80 -17.94
CA LYS A 36 -9.22 -12.75 -18.23
C LYS A 36 -9.17 -14.03 -17.38
N GLY A 37 -10.22 -14.36 -16.63
CA GLY A 37 -10.29 -15.62 -15.89
C GLY A 37 -9.46 -15.64 -14.60
N LEU A 38 -9.06 -14.47 -14.10
CA LEU A 38 -8.42 -14.34 -12.80
C LEU A 38 -9.47 -13.91 -11.76
N PRO A 39 -9.37 -14.40 -10.51
CA PRO A 39 -10.20 -13.92 -9.41
C PRO A 39 -10.11 -12.40 -9.25
N ALA A 40 -11.24 -11.73 -9.02
CA ALA A 40 -11.30 -10.27 -8.86
C ALA A 40 -10.34 -9.75 -7.77
N TRP A 41 -10.18 -10.52 -6.70
CA TRP A 41 -9.33 -10.18 -5.56
C TRP A 41 -7.84 -10.05 -5.97
N ILE A 42 -7.36 -10.77 -6.98
CA ILE A 42 -5.98 -10.65 -7.48
C ILE A 42 -5.71 -9.25 -8.04
N TYR A 43 -6.68 -8.67 -8.77
CA TYR A 43 -6.53 -7.32 -9.33
C TYR A 43 -6.43 -6.27 -8.23
N TYR A 44 -7.31 -6.35 -7.23
CA TYR A 44 -7.24 -5.46 -6.06
C TYR A 44 -5.89 -5.64 -5.32
N PHE A 45 -5.33 -6.87 -5.30
CA PHE A 45 -4.08 -7.16 -4.59
C PHE A 45 -2.92 -6.51 -5.32
N VAL A 46 -2.84 -6.67 -6.64
CA VAL A 46 -1.82 -6.04 -7.48
C VAL A 46 -1.86 -4.52 -7.35
N ILE A 47 -3.06 -3.91 -7.36
CA ILE A 47 -3.21 -2.46 -7.16
C ILE A 47 -2.67 -2.06 -5.80
N LEU A 48 -3.03 -2.78 -4.74
CA LEU A 48 -2.57 -2.50 -3.38
C LEU A 48 -1.04 -2.60 -3.26
N GLN A 49 -0.42 -3.59 -3.92
CA GLN A 49 1.04 -3.73 -3.99
C GLN A 49 1.69 -2.56 -4.73
N LEU A 50 1.13 -2.12 -5.86
CA LEU A 50 1.67 -0.98 -6.59
C LEU A 50 1.61 0.31 -5.75
N ILE A 51 0.50 0.53 -5.04
CA ILE A 51 0.36 1.68 -4.13
C ILE A 51 1.41 1.58 -3.00
N LEU A 52 1.60 0.39 -2.41
CA LEU A 52 2.60 0.17 -1.38
C LEU A 52 4.02 0.47 -1.88
N VAL A 53 4.39 0.00 -3.08
CA VAL A 53 5.69 0.27 -3.69
C VAL A 53 5.90 1.77 -3.89
N LEU A 54 4.90 2.48 -4.42
CA LEU A 54 4.97 3.93 -4.60
C LEU A 54 5.11 4.66 -3.26
N MET A 55 4.43 4.20 -2.21
CA MET A 55 4.55 4.76 -0.87
C MET A 55 5.92 4.50 -0.26
N ILE A 56 6.49 3.31 -0.42
CA ILE A 56 7.86 3.01 0.04
C ILE A 56 8.86 3.88 -0.70
N TYR A 57 8.75 3.98 -2.03
CA TYR A 57 9.64 4.81 -2.84
C TYR A 57 9.59 6.29 -2.40
N THR A 58 8.39 6.84 -2.24
CA THR A 58 8.22 8.24 -1.82
C THR A 58 8.66 8.48 -0.37
N PHE A 59 8.42 7.54 0.54
CA PHE A 59 8.93 7.58 1.91
C PHE A 59 10.46 7.62 1.91
N SER A 60 11.11 6.69 1.22
CA SER A 60 12.57 6.59 1.14
C SER A 60 13.19 7.86 0.53
N LYS A 61 12.60 8.37 -0.55
CA LYS A 61 13.12 9.55 -1.24
C LYS A 61 12.93 10.85 -0.45
N TYR A 62 11.75 11.08 0.11
CA TYR A 62 11.39 12.39 0.66
C TYR A 62 11.47 12.47 2.18
N TYR A 63 11.06 11.43 2.90
CA TYR A 63 11.10 11.44 4.37
C TYR A 63 12.45 10.98 4.91
N TRP A 64 13.00 9.90 4.35
CA TRP A 64 14.27 9.34 4.79
C TRP A 64 15.47 10.10 4.21
N GLY A 65 15.51 10.34 2.89
CA GLY A 65 16.62 11.05 2.24
C GLY A 65 16.90 12.44 2.82
N ASN A 66 15.87 13.21 3.17
CA ASN A 66 16.04 14.53 3.81
C ASN A 66 16.55 14.49 5.25
N LYS A 67 16.58 13.32 5.88
CA LYS A 67 17.09 13.14 7.24
C LYS A 67 18.59 12.82 7.26
N GLU A 68 19.15 12.36 6.14
CA GLU A 68 20.60 12.12 5.98
C GLU A 68 21.36 13.40 5.59
N ASP A 69 20.68 14.35 4.94
CA ASP A 69 21.24 15.66 4.54
C ASP A 69 21.16 16.76 5.63
N LYS A 70 20.80 16.41 6.87
CA LYS A 70 20.73 17.34 8.03
C LYS A 70 21.51 16.82 9.21
#